data_AF-A0A4Q3H5L4-F1
#
_entry.id   AF-A0A4Q3H5L4-F1
#
_cell.length_a   1.000
_cell.length_b   1.000
_cell.length_c   1.000
_cell.angle_alpha   90.00
_cell.angle_beta   90.00
_cell.angle_gamma   90.00
#
_symmetry.space_group_name_H-M   'P 1'
#
loop_
_entity.id
_entity.type
_entity.pdbx_description
1 polymer ?
#
loop_
_entity_poly.entity_id
_entity_poly.type
_entity_poly.pdbx_seq_one_letter_code
_entity_poly.pdbx_strand_id
1 'polypeptide(L)'
;MSTIFQRRITLGVVIGSRAFFSPAPCKAARDDVLAQLAKLNIDAVILPYEATANGAVQSIADADLYAAHFKANADRIDGLVICLPNFGDEIAVAELVNRARLNVPILLQASNDEVSKVSVSERRDAF
;
A
#
# COMPACT_ATOMS: atom_id res chain seq x y z
N MET A 1 -3.98 -28.91 10.01
CA MET A 1 -3.84 -27.53 10.54
C MET A 1 -5.23 -26.94 10.65
N SER A 2 -5.69 -26.66 11.87
CA SER A 2 -6.94 -25.93 12.07
C SER A 2 -6.76 -24.54 11.48
N THR A 3 -7.45 -24.22 10.39
CA THR A 3 -7.42 -22.86 9.84
C THR A 3 -8.32 -22.00 10.71
N ILE A 4 -7.72 -21.06 11.44
CA ILE A 4 -8.43 -20.06 12.26
C ILE A 4 -9.45 -19.27 11.40
N PHE A 5 -9.26 -19.26 10.08
CA PHE A 5 -10.05 -18.51 9.12
C PHE A 5 -10.98 -19.43 8.30
N GLN A 6 -12.24 -19.02 8.19
CA GLN A 6 -13.33 -19.74 7.48
C GLN A 6 -13.30 -19.54 5.97
N ARG A 7 -12.49 -18.60 5.47
CA ARG A 7 -12.30 -18.27 4.06
C ARG A 7 -10.86 -17.83 3.81
N ARG A 8 -10.47 -17.76 2.54
CA ARG A 8 -9.18 -17.16 2.17
C ARG A 8 -9.14 -15.69 2.64
N ILE A 9 -8.04 -15.32 3.28
CA ILE A 9 -7.79 -13.95 3.74
C ILE A 9 -7.61 -13.04 2.54
N THR A 10 -8.23 -11.87 2.58
CA THR A 10 -8.06 -10.81 1.58
C THR A 10 -7.60 -9.53 2.26
N LEU A 11 -6.53 -8.92 1.76
CA LEU A 11 -6.00 -7.67 2.30
C LEU A 11 -6.14 -6.53 1.29
N GLY A 12 -6.57 -5.36 1.76
CA GLY A 12 -6.43 -4.12 1.01
C GLY A 12 -4.97 -3.67 1.05
N VAL A 13 -4.36 -3.39 -0.10
CA VAL A 13 -2.95 -2.99 -0.18
C VAL A 13 -2.85 -1.55 -0.63
N VAL A 14 -2.02 -0.76 0.06
CA VAL A 14 -1.74 0.63 -0.23
C VAL A 14 -0.23 0.81 -0.31
N ILE A 15 0.25 1.46 -1.38
CA ILE A 15 1.63 1.96 -1.46
C ILE A 15 1.58 3.45 -1.14
N GLY A 16 2.29 3.89 -0.12
CA GLY A 16 2.41 5.31 0.22
C GLY A 16 3.62 5.95 -0.46
N SER A 17 3.48 7.20 -0.90
CA SER A 17 4.63 8.01 -1.32
C SER A 17 4.28 9.50 -1.28
N ARG A 18 5.16 10.35 -1.82
CA ARG A 18 4.93 11.79 -2.03
C ARG A 18 5.26 12.16 -3.47
N ALA A 19 4.53 13.15 -4.00
CA ALA A 19 4.53 13.51 -5.42
C ALA A 19 5.90 13.86 -6.01
N PHE A 20 6.89 14.20 -5.18
CA PHE A 20 8.23 14.58 -5.61
C PHE A 20 9.25 13.43 -5.57
N PHE A 21 8.93 12.26 -5.02
CA PHE A 21 9.86 11.13 -5.01
C PHE A 21 9.81 10.32 -6.31
N SER A 22 10.92 9.61 -6.57
CA SER A 22 11.03 8.70 -7.71
C SER A 22 9.92 7.63 -7.74
N PRO A 23 9.39 7.27 -8.93
CA PRO A 23 8.40 6.20 -9.09
C PRO A 23 8.93 4.80 -8.78
N ALA A 24 10.24 4.58 -8.95
CA ALA A 24 10.82 3.23 -8.95
C ALA A 24 10.65 2.48 -7.62
N PRO A 25 10.90 3.09 -6.44
CA PRO A 25 10.63 2.44 -5.16
C PRO A 25 9.17 2.01 -4.97
N CYS A 26 8.20 2.78 -5.50
CA CYS A 26 6.78 2.45 -5.41
C CYS A 26 6.44 1.19 -6.21
N LYS A 27 6.93 1.11 -7.45
CA LYS A 27 6.70 -0.06 -8.31
C LYS A 27 7.34 -1.32 -7.73
N ALA A 28 8.59 -1.23 -7.27
CA ALA A 28 9.29 -2.35 -6.67
C ALA A 28 8.57 -2.87 -5.42
N ALA A 29 8.19 -1.98 -4.50
CA ALA A 29 7.47 -2.36 -3.29
C ALA A 29 6.08 -2.97 -3.58
N ARG A 30 5.36 -2.44 -4.58
CA ARG A 30 4.10 -3.03 -5.05
C ARG A 30 4.30 -4.47 -5.50
N ASP A 31 5.30 -4.72 -6.34
CA ASP A 31 5.55 -6.05 -6.88
C ASP A 31 5.96 -7.03 -5.77
N ASP A 32 6.84 -6.60 -4.86
CA ASP A 32 7.29 -7.41 -3.72
C ASP A 32 6.14 -7.78 -2.78
N VAL A 33 5.29 -6.81 -2.41
CA VAL A 33 4.13 -7.05 -1.55
C VAL A 33 3.16 -8.02 -2.21
N LEU A 34 2.81 -7.81 -3.48
CA LEU A 34 1.87 -8.69 -4.20
C LEU A 34 2.43 -10.10 -4.36
N ALA A 35 3.72 -10.24 -4.69
CA ALA A 35 4.38 -11.53 -4.77
C ALA A 35 4.40 -12.24 -3.41
N GLN A 36 4.63 -11.52 -2.31
CA GLN A 36 4.63 -12.09 -0.97
C GLN A 36 3.23 -12.55 -0.54
N LEU A 37 2.20 -11.74 -0.78
CA LEU A 37 0.81 -12.13 -0.49
C LEU A 37 0.39 -13.37 -1.29
N ALA A 38 0.76 -13.45 -2.57
CA ALA A 38 0.51 -14.62 -3.40
C ALA A 38 1.17 -15.89 -2.84
N LYS A 39 2.45 -15.82 -2.39
CA LYS A 39 3.15 -16.94 -1.74
C LYS A 39 2.46 -17.40 -0.45
N LEU A 40 1.83 -16.47 0.27
CA LEU A 40 1.08 -16.74 1.49
C LEU A 40 -0.37 -17.19 1.22
N ASN A 41 -0.78 -17.32 -0.04
CA ASN A 41 -2.16 -17.62 -0.45
C ASN A 41 -3.17 -16.62 0.14
N ILE A 42 -2.79 -15.34 0.17
CA ILE A 42 -3.61 -14.19 0.57
C ILE A 42 -4.01 -13.41 -0.68
N ASP A 43 -5.30 -13.11 -0.83
CA ASP A 43 -5.78 -12.27 -1.94
C ASP A 43 -5.50 -10.79 -1.65
N ALA A 44 -5.26 -10.01 -2.71
CA ALA A 44 -4.97 -8.57 -2.60
C ALA A 44 -6.04 -7.74 -3.32
N VAL A 45 -6.54 -6.71 -2.63
CA VAL A 45 -7.38 -5.65 -3.21
C VAL A 45 -6.54 -4.39 -3.30
N ILE A 46 -6.25 -3.95 -4.53
CA ILE A 46 -5.44 -2.77 -4.81
C ILE A 46 -5.89 -2.19 -6.16
N LEU A 47 -5.85 -0.87 -6.30
CA LEU A 47 -6.10 -0.21 -7.58
C LEU A 47 -5.03 -0.59 -8.62
N PRO A 48 -5.35 -0.55 -9.93
CA PRO A 48 -4.34 -0.65 -11.00
C PRO A 48 -3.22 0.37 -10.81
N TYR A 49 -2.03 0.09 -11.34
CA TYR A 49 -0.84 0.93 -11.10
C TYR A 49 -1.03 2.35 -11.66
N GLU A 50 -1.68 2.44 -12.81
CA GLU A 50 -2.00 3.64 -13.56
C GLU A 50 -3.17 4.46 -12.99
N ALA A 51 -3.88 3.95 -11.98
CA ALA A 51 -5.01 4.65 -11.37
C ALA A 51 -4.59 5.86 -10.54
N THR A 52 -3.33 5.90 -10.10
CA THR A 52 -2.73 7.03 -9.38
C THR A 52 -1.31 7.27 -9.87
N ALA A 53 -0.72 8.42 -9.56
CA ALA A 53 0.69 8.64 -9.82
C ALA A 53 1.53 7.57 -9.10
N ASN A 54 2.49 6.97 -9.81
CA ASN A 54 3.39 5.93 -9.31
C ASN A 54 2.70 4.69 -8.71
N GLY A 55 1.39 4.51 -8.93
CA GLY A 55 0.58 3.49 -8.26
C GLY A 55 0.52 3.64 -6.74
N ALA A 56 0.79 4.85 -6.23
CA ALA A 56 0.86 5.18 -4.81
C ALA A 56 -0.20 6.20 -4.41
N VAL A 57 -0.51 6.26 -3.11
CA VAL A 57 -1.31 7.31 -2.49
C VAL A 57 -0.40 8.45 -2.12
N GLN A 58 -0.60 9.60 -2.77
CA GLN A 58 0.28 10.77 -2.66
C GLN A 58 -0.51 12.08 -2.49
N SER A 59 -1.84 12.00 -2.48
CA SER A 59 -2.74 13.15 -2.43
C SER A 59 -4.12 12.78 -1.89
N ILE A 60 -4.91 13.79 -1.53
CA ILE A 60 -6.33 13.60 -1.14
C ILE A 60 -7.15 12.98 -2.28
N ALA A 61 -6.84 13.29 -3.54
CA ALA A 61 -7.54 12.70 -4.68
C ALA A 61 -7.26 11.18 -4.78
N ASP A 62 -6.02 10.75 -4.54
CA ASP A 62 -5.69 9.33 -4.48
C ASP A 62 -6.40 8.64 -3.30
N ALA A 63 -6.48 9.33 -2.16
CA ALA A 63 -7.19 8.86 -0.98
C ALA A 63 -8.68 8.61 -1.28
N ASP A 64 -9.33 9.47 -2.07
CA ASP A 64 -10.71 9.29 -2.52
C ASP A 64 -10.88 8.06 -3.42
N LEU A 65 -9.98 7.89 -4.40
CA LEU A 65 -10.01 6.73 -5.31
C LEU A 65 -9.87 5.43 -4.53
N TYR A 66 -8.89 5.34 -3.63
CA TYR A 66 -8.69 4.15 -2.81
C TYR A 66 -9.83 3.93 -1.82
N ALA A 67 -10.33 4.97 -1.17
CA ALA A 67 -11.45 4.84 -0.23
C ALA A 67 -12.72 4.32 -0.92
N ALA A 68 -13.02 4.81 -2.13
CA ALA A 68 -14.12 4.29 -2.93
C ALA A 68 -13.90 2.83 -3.35
N HIS A 69 -12.69 2.50 -3.81
CA HIS A 69 -12.34 1.13 -4.19
C HIS A 69 -12.46 0.15 -3.03
N PHE A 70 -11.95 0.52 -1.86
CA PHE A 70 -12.04 -0.31 -0.66
C PHE A 70 -13.47 -0.44 -0.14
N LYS A 71 -14.27 0.62 -0.14
CA LYS A 71 -15.70 0.53 0.21
C LYS A 71 -16.45 -0.45 -0.68
N ALA A 72 -16.18 -0.45 -1.97
CA ALA A 72 -16.79 -1.37 -2.93
C ALA A 72 -16.40 -2.84 -2.70
N ASN A 73 -15.38 -3.10 -1.88
CA ASN A 73 -14.84 -4.43 -1.58
C ASN A 73 -14.82 -4.72 -0.06
N ALA A 74 -15.53 -3.92 0.75
CA ALA A 74 -15.39 -3.91 2.20
C ALA A 74 -15.79 -5.23 2.87
N ASP A 75 -16.77 -5.93 2.29
CA ASP A 75 -17.28 -7.22 2.76
C ASP A 75 -16.24 -8.33 2.73
N ARG A 76 -15.26 -8.25 1.82
CA ARG A 76 -14.21 -9.24 1.67
C ARG A 76 -12.86 -8.83 2.26
N ILE A 77 -12.59 -7.55 2.51
CA ILE A 77 -11.30 -7.10 3.07
C ILE A 77 -11.23 -7.43 4.57
N ASP A 78 -10.24 -8.23 4.97
CA ASP A 78 -10.01 -8.64 6.36
C ASP A 78 -9.00 -7.74 7.10
N GLY A 79 -8.23 -6.93 6.37
CA GLY A 79 -7.17 -6.09 6.92
C GLY A 79 -6.54 -5.20 5.85
N LEU A 80 -5.77 -4.20 6.27
CA LEU A 80 -5.00 -3.34 5.39
C LEU A 80 -3.50 -3.54 5.56
N VAL A 81 -2.77 -3.50 4.44
CA VAL A 81 -1.31 -3.39 4.41
C VAL A 81 -0.97 -2.05 3.76
N ILE A 82 -0.35 -1.17 4.53
CA ILE A 82 0.17 0.11 4.06
C ILE A 82 1.69 -0.03 3.99
N CYS A 83 2.23 -0.14 2.79
CA CYS A 83 3.66 -0.24 2.54
C CYS A 83 4.24 1.14 2.23
N LEU A 84 5.28 1.52 2.97
CA LEU A 84 6.00 2.78 2.82
C LEU A 84 7.39 2.50 2.23
N PRO A 85 7.55 2.51 0.89
CA PRO A 85 8.84 2.39 0.22
C PRO A 85 9.77 3.60 0.43
N ASN A 86 9.20 4.73 0.83
CA ASN A 86 9.86 5.99 1.20
C ASN A 86 8.92 6.77 2.15
N PHE A 87 9.18 8.06 2.38
CA PHE A 87 8.25 8.89 3.15
C PHE A 87 6.92 9.06 2.40
N GLY A 88 5.83 8.64 3.02
CA GLY A 88 4.47 8.80 2.48
C GLY A 88 3.88 10.18 2.76
N ASP A 89 2.81 10.54 2.05
CA ASP A 89 1.92 11.63 2.45
C ASP A 89 1.00 11.13 3.58
N GLU A 90 1.29 11.53 4.82
CA GLU A 90 0.62 11.01 6.00
C GLU A 90 -0.85 11.43 6.06
N ILE A 91 -1.17 12.63 5.53
CA ILE A 91 -2.53 13.14 5.50
C ILE A 91 -3.35 12.36 4.48
N ALA A 92 -2.83 12.11 3.28
CA ALA A 92 -3.50 11.32 2.25
C ALA A 92 -3.80 9.90 2.73
N VAL A 93 -2.84 9.24 3.37
CA VAL A 93 -3.03 7.90 3.92
C VAL A 93 -4.03 7.90 5.08
N ALA A 94 -3.95 8.86 6.01
CA ALA A 94 -4.90 8.96 7.11
C ALA A 94 -6.33 9.24 6.61
N GLU A 95 -6.49 10.12 5.63
CA GLU A 95 -7.77 10.43 5.00
C GLU A 95 -8.34 9.24 4.24
N LEU A 96 -7.52 8.47 3.53
CA LEU A 96 -7.93 7.22 2.90
C LEU A 96 -8.55 6.28 3.94
N VAL A 97 -7.85 6.02 5.04
CA VAL A 97 -8.32 5.11 6.09
C VAL A 97 -9.61 5.62 6.73
N ASN A 98 -9.66 6.91 7.08
CA ASN A 98 -10.82 7.56 7.69
C ASN A 98 -12.04 7.59 6.76
N ARG A 99 -11.83 7.75 5.45
CA ARG A 99 -12.90 7.75 4.45
C ARG A 99 -13.36 6.35 4.15
N ALA A 100 -12.46 5.37 4.02
CA ALA A 100 -12.79 3.98 3.73
C ALA A 100 -13.62 3.32 4.84
N ARG A 101 -13.36 3.66 6.11
CA ARG A 101 -14.10 3.17 7.31
C ARG A 101 -14.27 1.64 7.34
N LEU A 102 -13.25 0.91 6.93
CA LEU A 102 -13.31 -0.55 6.90
C LEU A 102 -13.40 -1.19 8.30
N ASN A 103 -12.91 -0.50 9.34
CA ASN A 103 -12.88 -1.03 10.71
C ASN A 103 -12.16 -2.39 10.82
N VAL A 104 -11.04 -2.53 10.11
CA VAL A 104 -10.18 -3.72 10.08
C VAL A 104 -8.78 -3.41 10.61
N PRO A 105 -8.00 -4.41 11.05
CA PRO A 105 -6.61 -4.21 11.45
C PRO A 105 -5.75 -3.63 10.33
N ILE A 106 -4.75 -2.83 10.69
CA ILE A 106 -3.83 -2.19 9.75
C ILE A 106 -2.39 -2.59 10.10
N LEU A 107 -1.68 -3.14 9.12
CA LEU A 107 -0.23 -3.29 9.13
C LEU A 107 0.39 -2.09 8.42
N LEU A 108 1.18 -1.30 9.14
CA LEU A 108 2.04 -0.27 8.55
C LEU A 108 3.46 -0.84 8.43
N GLN A 109 3.94 -1.03 7.20
CA GLN A 109 5.25 -1.61 6.93
C GLN A 109 6.17 -0.56 6.30
N ALA A 110 7.24 -0.20 7.01
CA ALA A 110 8.30 0.66 6.49
C ALA A 110 9.39 -0.18 5.82
N SER A 111 9.78 0.18 4.60
CA SER A 111 10.81 -0.53 3.86
C SER A 111 12.20 -0.09 4.29
N ASN A 112 13.09 -1.06 4.51
CA ASN A 112 14.46 -0.78 4.90
C ASN A 112 15.25 -0.13 3.75
N ASP A 113 16.12 0.80 4.10
CA ASP A 113 17.18 1.25 3.20
C ASP A 113 18.21 0.14 2.99
N GLU A 114 18.85 0.18 1.83
CA GLU A 114 20.04 -0.63 1.57
C GLU A 114 21.26 0.21 1.96
N VAL A 115 22.05 -0.28 2.93
CA VAL A 115 23.22 0.45 3.45
C VAL A 115 24.21 0.84 2.34
N SER A 116 24.30 0.04 1.28
CA SER A 116 25.14 0.32 0.11
C SER A 116 24.55 1.33 -0.89
N LYS A 117 23.29 1.77 -0.73
CA LYS A 117 22.56 2.65 -1.64
C LYS A 117 21.99 3.89 -0.93
N VAL A 118 22.80 4.50 -0.07
CA VAL A 118 22.42 5.72 0.69
C VAL A 118 23.00 7.00 0.08
N SER A 119 23.52 6.94 -1.15
CA SER A 119 23.95 8.14 -1.87
C SER A 119 22.76 9.04 -2.19
N VAL A 120 23.01 10.32 -2.46
CA VAL A 120 21.95 11.31 -2.76
C VAL A 120 21.07 10.88 -3.93
N SER A 121 21.62 10.18 -4.92
CA SER A 121 20.90 9.70 -6.11
C SER A 121 20.21 8.35 -5.94
N GLU A 122 20.60 7.55 -4.94
CA GLU A 122 20.16 6.15 -4.82
C GLU A 122 19.24 5.89 -3.63
N ARG A 123 19.29 6.73 -2.60
CA ARG A 123 18.43 6.60 -1.42
C ARG A 123 16.95 6.68 -1.80
N ARG A 124 16.09 6.00 -1.04
CA ARG A 124 14.66 5.84 -1.35
C ARG A 124 13.89 7.16 -1.36
N ASP A 125 14.41 8.18 -0.68
CA ASP A 125 13.91 9.56 -0.62
C ASP A 125 14.67 10.52 -1.57
N ALA A 126 15.34 10.01 -2.60
CA ALA A 126 15.85 10.81 -3.70
C ALA A 126 14.71 11.32 -4.61
N PHE A 127 14.88 12.53 -5.14
CA PHE A 127 13.93 13.25 -6.01
C PHE A 127 14.60 13.76 -7.29
#